data_AF-A0A925AA53-F1
#
_entry.id   AF-A0A925AA53-F1
#
_cell.length_a   1.000
_cell.length_b   1.000
_cell.length_c   1.000
_cell.angle_alpha   90.00
_cell.angle_beta   90.00
_cell.angle_gamma   90.00
#
_symmetry.space_group_name_H-M   'P 1'
#
loop_
_entity.id
_entity.type
_entity.pdbx_description
1 polymer ?
#
loop_
_entity_poly.entity_id
_entity_poly.type
_entity_poly.pdbx_seq_one_letter_code
_entity_poly.pdbx_strand_id
1 'polypeptide(L)'
;MTATEPANLAPEPDAQGQAALLLTESLIHTLVDKGLLTIADAVALVQSAAEVKVEVADEAGESKGRMRESLAFLSKMAGSFGADAASRARLTAKVVKIGE
;
A
#
# COMPACT_ATOMS: atom_id res chain seq x y z
N MET A 1 44.86 -14.50 -16.92
CA MET A 1 44.26 -14.15 -15.61
C MET A 1 43.08 -13.24 -15.87
N THR A 2 41.90 -13.81 -16.09
CA THR A 2 40.66 -13.05 -16.29
C THR A 2 39.97 -12.94 -14.95
N ALA A 3 39.90 -11.73 -14.41
CA ALA A 3 39.13 -11.44 -13.20
C ALA A 3 37.65 -11.71 -13.48
N THR A 4 37.10 -12.70 -12.80
CA THR A 4 35.65 -12.94 -12.76
C THR A 4 35.07 -11.92 -11.79
N GLU A 5 34.48 -10.86 -12.34
CA GLU A 5 33.73 -9.89 -11.56
C GLU A 5 32.48 -10.60 -11.00
N PRO A 6 32.24 -10.62 -9.68
CA PRO A 6 31.05 -11.26 -9.13
C PRO A 6 29.84 -10.40 -9.48
N ALA A 7 29.04 -10.85 -10.45
CA ALA A 7 27.75 -10.25 -10.77
C ALA A 7 26.90 -10.27 -9.49
N ASN A 8 26.68 -9.10 -8.91
CA ASN A 8 25.75 -8.92 -7.80
C ASN A 8 24.32 -9.05 -8.34
N LEU A 9 23.83 -10.28 -8.43
CA LEU A 9 22.51 -10.66 -8.97
C LEU A 9 21.40 -10.41 -7.93
N ALA A 10 21.27 -9.18 -7.43
CA ALA A 10 20.02 -8.82 -6.77
C ALA A 10 18.93 -8.78 -7.87
N PRO A 11 17.85 -9.58 -7.76
CA PRO A 11 16.77 -9.54 -8.74
C PRO A 11 16.18 -8.13 -8.77
N GLU A 12 16.02 -7.59 -9.97
CA GLU A 12 15.40 -6.29 -10.18
C GLU A 12 13.94 -6.32 -9.66
N PRO A 13 13.42 -5.23 -9.09
CA PRO A 13 12.04 -5.19 -8.63
C PRO A 13 11.06 -5.47 -9.76
N ASP A 14 9.99 -6.22 -9.46
CA ASP A 14 8.92 -6.52 -10.43
C ASP A 14 8.17 -5.23 -10.82
N ALA A 15 8.56 -4.64 -11.95
CA ALA A 15 8.03 -3.38 -12.44
C ALA A 15 6.52 -3.45 -12.71
N GLN A 16 6.04 -4.58 -13.24
CA GLN A 16 4.62 -4.80 -13.49
C GLN A 16 3.84 -4.87 -12.18
N GLY A 17 4.34 -5.63 -11.20
CA GLY A 17 3.76 -5.72 -9.87
C GLY A 17 3.70 -4.35 -9.18
N GLN A 18 4.76 -3.55 -9.27
CA GLN A 18 4.79 -2.20 -8.72
C GLN A 18 3.79 -1.26 -9.39
N ALA A 19 3.69 -1.28 -10.72
CA ALA A 19 2.72 -0.45 -11.44
C ALA A 19 1.27 -0.81 -11.07
N ALA A 20 0.97 -2.10 -10.95
CA ALA A 20 -0.35 -2.58 -10.53
C ALA A 20 -0.70 -2.09 -9.11
N LEU A 21 0.25 -2.20 -8.16
CA LEU A 21 0.06 -1.73 -6.79
C LEU A 21 -0.21 -0.22 -6.73
N LEU A 22 0.58 0.59 -7.44
CA LEU A 22 0.40 2.04 -7.49
C LEU A 22 -0.94 2.44 -8.11
N LEU A 23 -1.36 1.73 -9.16
CA LEU A 23 -2.66 1.94 -9.80
C LEU A 23 -3.80 1.62 -8.82
N THR A 24 -3.70 0.50 -8.10
CA THR A 24 -4.69 0.10 -7.08
C THR A 24 -4.78 1.10 -5.95
N GLU A 25 -3.64 1.56 -5.40
CA GLU A 25 -3.63 2.59 -4.35
C GLU A 25 -4.29 3.89 -4.85
N SER A 26 -3.92 4.35 -6.05
CA SER A 26 -4.49 5.56 -6.66
C SER A 26 -6.00 5.45 -6.88
N LEU A 27 -6.47 4.27 -7.27
CA LEU A 27 -7.90 3.98 -7.44
C LEU A 27 -8.65 4.09 -6.11
N ILE A 28 -8.15 3.47 -5.05
CA ILE A 28 -8.80 3.51 -3.73
C ILE A 28 -8.86 4.94 -3.21
N HIS A 29 -7.77 5.71 -3.32
CA HIS A 29 -7.78 7.15 -2.98
C HIS A 29 -8.83 7.91 -3.78
N THR A 30 -8.93 7.67 -5.08
CA THR A 30 -9.95 8.31 -5.93
C THR A 30 -11.37 7.98 -5.49
N LEU A 31 -11.63 6.73 -5.06
CA LEU A 31 -12.94 6.33 -4.56
C LEU A 31 -13.28 7.01 -3.23
N VAL A 32 -12.29 7.18 -2.35
CA VAL A 32 -12.43 7.96 -1.11
C VAL A 32 -12.70 9.44 -1.41
N ASP A 33 -11.97 10.04 -2.35
CA ASP A 33 -12.14 11.43 -2.77
C ASP A 33 -13.52 11.71 -3.35
N LYS A 34 -14.05 10.75 -4.12
CA LYS A 34 -15.41 10.83 -4.68
C LYS A 34 -16.50 10.48 -3.68
N GLY A 35 -16.16 10.14 -2.44
CA GLY A 35 -17.11 9.76 -1.40
C GLY A 35 -17.82 8.42 -1.65
N LEU A 36 -17.26 7.57 -2.53
CA LEU A 36 -17.80 6.24 -2.82
C LEU A 36 -17.32 5.18 -1.80
N LEU A 37 -16.23 5.47 -1.10
CA LEU A 37 -15.71 4.70 0.02
C LEU A 37 -15.40 5.64 1.17
N THR A 38 -15.67 5.21 2.40
CA THR A 38 -15.11 5.92 3.56
C THR A 38 -13.64 5.53 3.75
N ILE A 39 -12.89 6.35 4.50
CA ILE A 39 -11.51 6.00 4.88
C ILE A 39 -11.48 4.70 5.69
N ALA A 40 -12.48 4.47 6.55
CA ALA A 40 -12.59 3.24 7.33
C ALA A 40 -12.77 2.02 6.41
N ASP A 41 -13.63 2.14 5.39
CA ASP A 41 -13.84 1.07 4.40
C ASP A 41 -12.57 0.80 3.58
N ALA A 42 -11.83 1.85 3.19
CA ALA A 42 -10.56 1.70 2.47
C ALA A 42 -9.51 0.97 3.31
N VAL A 43 -9.39 1.30 4.60
CA VAL A 43 -8.50 0.58 5.53
C VAL A 43 -8.92 -0.87 5.70
N ALA A 44 -10.22 -1.13 5.90
CA ALA A 44 -10.75 -2.48 6.04
C ALA A 44 -10.50 -3.33 4.78
N LEU A 45 -10.68 -2.75 3.59
CA LEU A 45 -10.40 -3.40 2.31
C LEU A 45 -8.94 -3.85 2.22
N VAL A 46 -7.99 -2.99 2.58
CA VAL A 46 -6.56 -3.32 2.55
C VAL A 46 -6.20 -4.39 3.60
N GLN A 47 -6.86 -4.37 4.76
CA GLN A 47 -6.68 -5.41 5.79
C GLN A 47 -7.20 -6.77 5.31
N SER A 48 -8.39 -6.82 4.71
CA SER A 48 -8.91 -8.06 4.10
C SER A 48 -7.97 -8.58 3.01
N ALA A 49 -7.41 -7.70 2.17
CA ALA A 49 -6.44 -8.11 1.16
C ALA A 49 -5.16 -8.70 1.78
N ALA A 50 -4.72 -8.19 2.94
CA ALA A 50 -3.57 -8.72 3.67
C ALA A 50 -3.85 -10.11 4.25
N GLU A 51 -5.04 -10.34 4.79
CA GLU A 51 -5.48 -11.65 5.28
C GLU A 51 -5.49 -12.68 4.14
N VAL A 52 -6.15 -12.35 3.03
CA VAL A 52 -6.19 -13.21 1.83
C VAL A 52 -4.78 -13.48 1.29
N LYS A 53 -3.88 -12.49 1.33
CA LYS A 53 -2.49 -12.69 0.89
C LYS A 53 -1.76 -13.75 1.73
N VAL A 54 -2.03 -13.85 3.03
CA VAL A 54 -1.43 -14.89 3.88
C VAL A 54 -1.90 -16.27 3.42
N GLU A 55 -3.19 -16.44 3.19
CA GLU A 55 -3.78 -17.70 2.74
C GLU A 55 -3.25 -18.10 1.35
N VAL A 56 -3.29 -17.17 0.39
CA VAL A 56 -2.82 -17.41 -0.99
C VAL A 56 -1.32 -17.69 -1.04
N ALA A 57 -0.51 -17.02 -0.21
CA ALA A 57 0.93 -17.25 -0.15
C ALA A 57 1.26 -18.66 0.37
N ASP A 58 0.50 -19.15 1.35
CA ASP A 58 0.67 -20.51 1.88
C ASP A 58 0.29 -21.55 0.83
N GLU A 59 -0.86 -21.38 0.17
CA GLU A 59 -1.33 -22.27 -0.91
C GLU A 59 -0.38 -22.31 -2.12
N ALA A 60 0.19 -21.16 -2.49
CA ALA A 60 1.11 -21.03 -3.62
C ALA A 60 2.55 -21.50 -3.32
N GLY A 61 2.85 -21.89 -2.07
CA GLY A 61 4.22 -22.21 -1.65
C GLY A 61 5.17 -21.01 -1.75
N GLU A 62 4.64 -19.80 -1.56
CA GLU A 62 5.43 -18.57 -1.64
C GLU A 62 6.46 -18.50 -0.50
N SER A 63 7.61 -17.89 -0.77
CA SER A 63 8.61 -17.69 0.28
C SER A 63 8.12 -16.69 1.31
N LYS A 64 8.42 -16.94 2.59
CA LYS A 64 8.10 -16.03 3.70
C LYS A 64 8.64 -14.60 3.49
N GLY A 65 9.75 -14.46 2.76
CA GLY A 65 10.31 -13.16 2.39
C GLY A 65 9.37 -12.36 1.48
N ARG A 66 8.95 -12.95 0.35
CA ARG A 66 8.03 -12.30 -0.61
C ARG A 66 6.67 -12.00 0.00
N MET A 67 6.16 -12.91 0.85
CA MET A 67 4.93 -12.67 1.59
C MET A 67 5.05 -11.46 2.51
N ARG A 68 6.14 -11.36 3.29
CA ARG A 68 6.37 -10.22 4.20
C ARG A 68 6.52 -8.90 3.45
N GLU A 69 7.21 -8.90 2.31
CA GLU A 69 7.31 -7.72 1.45
C GLU A 69 5.93 -7.25 0.99
N SER A 70 5.11 -8.18 0.50
CA SER A 70 3.73 -7.89 0.09
C SER A 70 2.89 -7.31 1.24
N LEU A 71 2.96 -7.93 2.44
CA LEU A 71 2.25 -7.45 3.63
C LEU A 71 2.76 -6.08 4.09
N ALA A 72 4.06 -5.80 3.97
CA ALA A 72 4.62 -4.50 4.28
C ALA A 72 4.10 -3.41 3.34
N PHE A 73 3.90 -3.71 2.05
CA PHE A 73 3.27 -2.77 1.12
C PHE A 73 1.81 -2.51 1.47
N LEU A 74 1.02 -3.55 1.76
CA LEU A 74 -0.37 -3.40 2.18
C LEU A 74 -0.49 -2.59 3.48
N SER A 75 0.41 -2.82 4.45
CA SER A 75 0.45 -2.03 5.67
C SER A 75 0.78 -0.55 5.40
N LYS A 76 1.67 -0.24 4.45
CA LYS A 76 1.95 1.14 4.04
C LYS A 76 0.75 1.81 3.38
N MET A 77 0.04 1.10 2.50
CA MET A 77 -1.20 1.59 1.88
C MET A 77 -2.27 1.91 2.93
N ALA A 78 -2.51 1.00 3.89
CA ALA A 78 -3.44 1.27 4.99
C ALA A 78 -3.05 2.53 5.79
N GLY A 79 -1.75 2.73 6.01
CA GLY A 79 -1.22 3.93 6.66
C GLY A 79 -1.40 5.22 5.86
N SER A 80 -1.37 5.17 4.52
CA SER A 80 -1.51 6.36 3.67
C SER A 80 -2.91 6.97 3.78
N PHE A 81 -3.95 6.14 3.91
CA PHE A 81 -5.32 6.61 4.18
C PHE A 81 -5.48 7.25 5.56
N GLY A 82 -4.81 6.72 6.59
CA GLY A 82 -4.82 7.31 7.93
C GLY A 82 -4.16 8.69 7.98
N ALA A 83 -3.04 8.85 7.24
CA ALA A 83 -2.35 10.14 7.12
C ALA A 83 -3.20 11.19 6.37
N ASP A 84 -3.95 10.76 5.36
CA ASP A 84 -4.89 11.61 4.63
C ASP A 84 -6.06 12.05 5.52
N ALA A 85 -6.68 11.14 6.27
CA ALA A 85 -7.73 11.46 7.25
C ALA A 85 -7.28 12.55 8.24
N ALA A 86 -6.09 12.38 8.81
CA ALA A 86 -5.52 13.32 9.77
C ALA A 86 -5.25 14.68 9.12
N SER A 87 -4.82 14.70 7.85
CA SER A 87 -4.58 15.94 7.10
C SER A 87 -5.87 16.69 6.82
N ARG A 88 -6.93 15.98 6.41
CA ARG A 88 -8.27 16.55 6.21
C ARG A 88 -8.82 17.16 7.49
N ALA A 89 -8.76 16.43 8.61
CA ALA A 89 -9.23 16.92 9.91
C ALA A 89 -8.51 18.21 10.36
N ARG A 90 -7.19 18.30 10.13
CA ARG A 90 -6.39 19.51 10.42
C ARG A 90 -6.83 20.72 9.60
N LEU A 91 -7.15 20.52 8.32
CA LEU A 91 -7.66 21.58 7.43
C LEU A 91 -9.02 22.10 7.92
N THR A 92 -9.94 21.21 8.29
CA THR A 92 -11.27 21.60 8.77
C THR A 92 -11.18 22.42 10.06
N ALA A 93 -10.35 21.99 11.02
CA ALA A 93 -10.15 22.72 12.27
C ALA A 93 -9.54 24.13 12.06
N LYS A 94 -8.65 24.28 11.07
CA LYS A 94 -8.05 25.58 10.73
C LYS A 94 -9.06 26.55 10.11
N VAL A 95 -9.98 26.07 9.28
CA VAL A 95 -11.04 26.91 8.67
C VAL A 95 -11.99 27.45 9.74
N VAL A 96 -12.41 26.62 10.69
CA VAL A 96 -13.27 27.03 11.81
C VAL A 96 -12.62 28.16 12.61
N LYS A 97 -11.32 28.07 12.90
CA LYS A 97 -10.58 29.05 13.70
C LYS A 97 -10.32 30.40 13.01
N ILE A 98 -10.48 30.50 11.68
CA ILE A 98 -10.33 31.76 10.93
C ILE A 98 -11.68 32.49 10.80
N GLY A 99 -12.80 31.79 10.98
CA GLY A 99 -14.15 32.35 10.89
C GLY A 99 -14.72 32.89 12.22
N GLU A 100 -13.98 32.76 13.32
CA GLU A 100 -14.28 33.36 14.64
C GLU A 100 -13.44 34.63 14.88
#